data_AF-A0A7W0XTN6-F1
#
_entry.id   AF-A0A7W0XTN6-F1
#
_cell.length_a   1.000
_cell.length_b   1.000
_cell.length_c   1.000
_cell.angle_alpha   90.00
_cell.angle_beta   90.00
_cell.angle_gamma   90.00
#
_symmetry.space_group_name_H-M   'P 1'
#
loop_
_entity.id
_entity.type
_entity.pdbx_description
1 polymer ?
#
loop_
_entity_poly.entity_id
_entity_poly.type
_entity_poly.pdbx_seq_one_letter_code
_entity_poly.pdbx_strand_id
1 'polypeptide(L)'
;MNRLRSAVLAGLVVLAALVGLVVPATSASAAAPATSPVSRVYVWGDSMTLVWPSYLGQLLGIPVVNAGVGGENVQQTKARFDTWVTENPSLLATTGHLCWCGHTNANLQNDNPETILPVVQSMAAQVPSNRFMPIGLTNGPDAPSGSPGYQAIVKGVNVDLQNAFKALYAEVRRYLVTDGLRVAGITATAEDNRNIAADVPPASLRTIEPGNPAHLNDAGRHVTASRLNDLIRGASWLVVDASLLATSTTAQSTLNPSPQGYGIRIQTEVTNVSGRPGVPTGTVRFQVDRRVVGTPVVLKNGQASSALVKTLSVGSHTITVYYDGDAQFAKSTATFTQVVTG
;
A
#
# COMPACT_ATOMS: atom_id res chain seq x y z
N MET A 1 -63.57 -0.59 72.16
CA MET A 1 -63.63 0.65 71.35
C MET A 1 -63.50 0.25 69.88
N ASN A 2 -64.61 0.22 69.12
CA ASN A 2 -64.87 1.09 67.94
C ASN A 2 -63.71 1.17 66.93
N ARG A 3 -63.81 0.90 65.61
CA ARG A 3 -64.93 0.67 64.67
C ARG A 3 -64.43 -0.03 63.39
N LEU A 4 -65.34 -0.79 62.80
CA LEU A 4 -65.54 -1.07 61.37
C LEU A 4 -65.13 0.04 60.39
N ARG A 5 -64.59 -0.32 59.19
CA ARG A 5 -65.25 -0.10 57.87
C ARG A 5 -64.44 -0.61 56.67
N SER A 6 -65.18 -1.16 55.72
CA SER A 6 -64.83 -1.81 54.45
C SER A 6 -64.66 -0.85 53.26
N ALA A 7 -63.97 -1.31 52.21
CA ALA A 7 -64.22 -1.08 50.77
C ALA A 7 -63.41 -2.15 49.99
N VAL A 8 -63.95 -3.21 49.36
CA VAL A 8 -64.84 -3.36 48.17
C VAL A 8 -64.11 -3.16 46.82
N LEU A 9 -63.98 -4.28 46.08
CA LEU A 9 -63.92 -4.54 44.61
C LEU A 9 -62.88 -3.77 43.75
N ALA A 10 -62.24 -4.30 42.70
CA ALA A 10 -62.47 -5.40 41.76
C ALA A 10 -61.08 -5.89 41.25
N GLY A 11 -60.80 -7.14 40.87
CA GLY A 11 -61.51 -7.98 39.91
C GLY A 11 -60.99 -7.72 38.49
N LEU A 12 -59.90 -8.37 38.05
CA LEU A 12 -59.79 -8.88 36.68
C LEU A 12 -58.64 -9.90 36.51
N VAL A 13 -59.05 -11.10 36.10
CA VAL A 13 -58.23 -12.14 35.49
C VAL A 13 -57.77 -11.65 34.11
N VAL A 14 -56.47 -11.75 33.79
CA VAL A 14 -56.01 -11.75 32.39
C VAL A 14 -55.04 -12.90 32.17
N LEU A 15 -55.64 -13.95 31.62
CA LEU A 15 -55.16 -14.90 30.60
C LEU A 15 -53.69 -14.78 30.15
N ALA A 16 -52.94 -15.87 30.34
CA ALA A 16 -51.67 -16.11 29.67
C ALA A 16 -51.91 -16.27 28.16
N ALA A 17 -51.40 -15.33 27.36
CA ALA A 17 -51.34 -15.45 25.91
C ALA A 17 -50.09 -16.25 25.53
N LEU A 18 -50.30 -17.52 25.16
CA LEU A 18 -49.32 -18.38 24.52
C LEU A 18 -49.16 -17.92 23.06
N VAL A 19 -48.20 -17.04 22.78
CA VAL A 19 -47.78 -16.74 21.40
C VAL A 19 -46.55 -17.57 21.10
N GLY A 20 -46.75 -18.64 20.32
CA GLY A 20 -45.66 -19.41 19.73
C GLY A 20 -44.88 -18.52 18.78
N LEU A 21 -43.69 -18.07 19.21
CA LEU A 21 -42.74 -17.46 18.29
C LEU A 21 -42.06 -18.59 17.51
N VAL A 22 -42.45 -18.72 16.25
CA VAL A 22 -41.73 -19.48 15.23
C VAL A 22 -40.30 -18.94 15.18
N VAL A 23 -39.32 -19.80 15.45
CA VAL A 23 -37.91 -19.56 15.15
C VAL A 23 -37.70 -19.90 13.67
N PRO A 24 -37.30 -18.95 12.80
CA PRO A 24 -36.67 -19.33 11.55
C PRO A 24 -35.17 -19.47 11.81
N ALA A 25 -34.68 -20.69 11.70
CA ALA A 25 -33.25 -20.95 11.61
C ALA A 25 -32.75 -20.63 10.19
N THR A 26 -31.64 -19.89 10.15
CA THR A 26 -30.65 -19.77 9.07
C THR A 26 -31.03 -19.00 7.80
N SER A 27 -30.29 -17.92 7.53
CA SER A 27 -29.42 -17.87 6.34
C SER A 27 -28.45 -16.69 6.42
N ALA A 28 -27.20 -16.97 6.04
CA ALA A 28 -26.11 -16.06 5.75
C ALA A 28 -25.69 -15.07 6.86
N SER A 29 -24.51 -15.33 7.43
CA SER A 29 -23.56 -14.25 7.73
C SER A 29 -23.50 -13.35 6.49
N ALA A 30 -24.20 -12.22 6.50
CA ALA A 30 -23.96 -11.17 5.55
C ALA A 30 -22.50 -10.76 5.75
N ALA A 31 -21.63 -11.19 4.83
CA ALA A 31 -20.32 -10.59 4.69
C ALA A 31 -20.53 -9.08 4.74
N ALA A 32 -19.81 -8.39 5.62
CA ALA A 32 -19.81 -6.94 5.65
C ALA A 32 -19.76 -6.43 4.22
N PRO A 33 -20.65 -5.51 3.80
CA PRO A 33 -20.75 -5.09 2.41
C PRO A 33 -19.34 -4.73 1.95
N ALA A 34 -18.91 -5.36 0.85
CA ALA A 34 -17.61 -5.09 0.26
C ALA A 34 -17.51 -3.57 0.06
N THR A 35 -16.79 -2.91 0.96
CA THR A 35 -16.71 -1.44 0.96
C THR A 35 -16.20 -1.03 -0.41
N SER A 36 -16.96 -0.23 -1.15
CA SER A 36 -16.61 0.21 -2.51
C SER A 36 -15.16 0.68 -2.53
N PRO A 37 -14.36 0.25 -3.52
CA PRO A 37 -12.94 0.56 -3.57
C PRO A 37 -12.66 2.04 -3.30
N VAL A 38 -11.59 2.31 -2.56
CA VAL A 38 -11.10 3.65 -2.30
C VAL A 38 -10.73 4.29 -3.63
N SER A 39 -11.42 5.38 -3.97
CA SER A 39 -11.18 6.18 -5.17
C SER A 39 -10.40 7.46 -4.88
N ARG A 40 -10.23 7.82 -3.60
CA ARG A 40 -9.41 8.93 -3.13
C ARG A 40 -8.95 8.72 -1.70
N VAL A 41 -7.83 9.35 -1.33
CA VAL A 41 -7.34 9.36 0.06
C VAL A 41 -7.30 10.79 0.57
N TYR A 42 -7.77 11.03 1.79
CA TYR A 42 -7.54 12.27 2.53
C TYR A 42 -6.49 12.03 3.60
N VAL A 43 -5.54 12.95 3.71
CA VAL A 43 -4.46 12.88 4.69
C VAL A 43 -4.60 14.01 5.69
N TRP A 44 -4.90 13.65 6.92
CA TRP A 44 -5.04 14.56 8.05
C TRP A 44 -3.77 14.59 8.88
N GLY A 45 -3.51 15.71 9.53
CA GLY A 45 -2.39 15.84 10.44
C GLY A 45 -1.82 17.25 10.47
N ASP A 46 -0.55 17.31 10.83
CA ASP A 46 0.15 18.57 11.08
C ASP A 46 1.20 18.90 10.00
N SER A 47 2.27 19.58 10.41
CA SER A 47 3.43 19.89 9.57
C SER A 47 4.13 18.67 8.94
N MET A 48 3.96 17.47 9.51
CA MET A 48 4.49 16.23 8.97
C MET A 48 3.78 15.76 7.71
N THR A 49 2.58 16.30 7.45
CA THR A 49 1.70 15.91 6.34
C THR A 49 1.89 16.78 5.09
N LEU A 50 2.72 17.83 5.13
CA LEU A 50 2.66 18.91 4.12
C LEU A 50 3.05 18.53 2.67
N VAL A 51 3.88 17.52 2.43
CA VAL A 51 4.45 17.27 1.08
C VAL A 51 4.31 15.84 0.55
N TRP A 52 4.57 14.82 1.38
CA TRP A 52 4.53 13.41 0.92
C TRP A 52 3.18 12.92 0.34
N PRO A 53 2.00 13.50 0.63
CA PRO A 53 0.75 13.04 0.00
C PRO A 53 0.77 13.08 -1.53
N SER A 54 1.53 14.00 -2.14
CA SER A 54 1.66 14.07 -3.61
C SER A 54 2.38 12.84 -4.19
N TYR A 55 3.47 12.42 -3.56
CA TYR A 55 4.20 11.19 -3.91
C TYR A 55 3.31 9.95 -3.74
N LEU A 56 2.51 9.91 -2.68
CA LEU A 56 1.57 8.82 -2.49
C LEU A 56 0.51 8.78 -3.60
N GLY A 57 -0.02 9.92 -4.03
CA GLY A 57 -1.00 9.97 -5.12
C GLY A 57 -0.44 9.43 -6.44
N GLN A 58 0.82 9.74 -6.75
CA GLN A 58 1.52 9.19 -7.92
C GLN A 58 1.66 7.66 -7.83
N LEU A 59 2.01 7.12 -6.66
CA LEU A 59 2.18 5.68 -6.44
C LEU A 59 0.86 4.90 -6.45
N LEU A 60 -0.20 5.47 -5.87
CA LEU A 60 -1.51 4.83 -5.82
C LEU A 60 -2.24 4.90 -7.16
N GLY A 61 -2.01 5.95 -7.96
CA GLY A 61 -2.75 6.22 -9.19
C GLY A 61 -4.16 6.74 -8.95
N ILE A 62 -4.44 7.25 -7.74
CA ILE A 62 -5.71 7.88 -7.35
C ILE A 62 -5.42 9.23 -6.66
N PRO A 63 -6.40 10.16 -6.62
CA PRO A 63 -6.24 11.41 -5.89
C PRO A 63 -5.90 11.21 -4.42
N VAL A 64 -4.87 11.91 -3.94
CA VAL A 64 -4.52 12.03 -2.53
C VAL A 64 -4.57 13.51 -2.15
N VAL A 65 -5.50 13.85 -1.27
CA VAL A 65 -5.74 15.22 -0.82
C VAL A 65 -4.96 15.46 0.47
N ASN A 66 -4.07 16.44 0.43
CA ASN A 66 -3.39 16.93 1.62
C ASN A 66 -4.34 17.84 2.41
N ALA A 67 -4.75 17.38 3.60
CA ALA A 67 -5.51 18.16 4.59
C ALA A 67 -4.69 18.39 5.86
N GLY A 68 -3.36 18.32 5.78
CA GLY A 68 -2.44 18.65 6.87
C GLY A 68 -2.28 20.15 7.06
N VAL A 69 -2.24 20.60 8.31
CA VAL A 69 -2.06 22.02 8.65
C VAL A 69 -0.91 22.14 9.66
N GLY A 70 0.14 22.86 9.29
CA GLY A 70 1.31 23.03 10.15
C GLY A 70 0.97 23.63 11.51
N GLY A 71 1.50 23.02 12.58
CA GLY A 71 1.36 23.52 13.96
C GLY A 71 0.07 23.13 14.67
N GLU A 72 -0.84 22.40 14.02
CA GLU A 72 -2.06 21.93 14.68
C GLU A 72 -1.79 20.77 15.64
N ASN A 73 -2.60 20.73 16.70
CA ASN A 73 -2.70 19.60 17.61
C ASN A 73 -3.79 18.60 17.16
N VAL A 74 -3.92 17.48 17.87
CA VAL A 74 -4.85 16.41 17.48
C VAL A 74 -6.33 16.86 17.50
N GLN A 75 -6.70 17.78 18.41
CA GLN A 75 -8.07 18.27 18.53
C GLN A 75 -8.47 19.20 17.38
N GLN A 76 -7.55 20.08 16.96
CA GLN A 76 -7.76 20.95 15.80
C GLN A 76 -7.89 20.12 14.51
N THR A 77 -7.05 19.10 14.38
CA THR A 77 -7.16 18.15 13.26
C THR A 77 -8.51 17.43 13.26
N LYS A 78 -8.98 16.97 14.43
CA LYS A 78 -10.31 16.36 14.57
C LYS A 78 -11.42 17.33 14.17
N ALA A 79 -11.38 18.59 14.61
CA ALA A 79 -12.42 19.55 14.29
C ALA A 79 -12.60 19.72 12.77
N ARG A 80 -11.50 19.79 12.01
CA ARG A 80 -11.55 19.86 10.54
C ARG A 80 -12.06 18.57 9.91
N PHE A 81 -11.68 17.42 10.48
CA PHE A 81 -12.19 16.12 10.04
C PHE A 81 -13.71 16.03 10.24
N ASP A 82 -14.22 16.45 11.41
CA ASP A 82 -15.66 16.45 11.72
C ASP A 82 -16.45 17.34 10.73
N THR A 83 -15.92 18.54 10.44
CA THR A 83 -16.49 19.42 9.41
C THR A 83 -16.54 18.72 8.06
N TRP A 84 -15.44 18.09 7.64
CA TRP A 84 -15.38 17.40 6.36
C TRP A 84 -16.36 16.23 6.29
N VAL A 85 -16.48 15.41 7.35
CA VAL A 85 -17.45 14.30 7.42
C VAL A 85 -18.87 14.81 7.26
N THR A 86 -19.19 15.92 7.93
CA THR A 86 -20.52 16.56 7.87
C THR A 86 -20.84 17.09 6.48
N GLU A 87 -19.85 17.68 5.80
CA GLU A 87 -20.01 18.27 4.47
C GLU A 87 -19.97 17.23 3.33
N ASN A 88 -19.40 16.05 3.56
CA ASN A 88 -19.13 15.06 2.51
C ASN A 88 -19.70 13.64 2.81
N PRO A 89 -20.97 13.50 3.25
CA PRO A 89 -21.51 12.21 3.69
C PRO A 89 -21.53 11.14 2.58
N SER A 90 -21.70 11.55 1.32
CA SER A 90 -21.69 10.65 0.16
C SER A 90 -20.30 10.10 -0.18
N LEU A 91 -19.23 10.71 0.31
CA LEU A 91 -17.85 10.33 0.00
C LEU A 91 -17.25 9.32 1.00
N LEU A 92 -17.88 9.13 2.17
CA LEU A 92 -17.35 8.29 3.26
C LEU A 92 -17.10 6.83 2.83
N ALA A 93 -17.95 6.29 1.94
CA ALA A 93 -17.82 4.90 1.48
C ALA A 93 -16.61 4.66 0.56
N THR A 94 -16.16 5.69 -0.16
CA THR A 94 -15.13 5.59 -1.21
C THR A 94 -13.85 6.35 -0.89
N THR A 95 -13.76 6.94 0.30
CA THR A 95 -12.60 7.73 0.73
C THR A 95 -11.83 6.99 1.82
N GLY A 96 -10.53 6.77 1.58
CA GLY A 96 -9.61 6.34 2.62
C GLY A 96 -9.07 7.53 3.39
N HIS A 97 -8.84 7.37 4.70
CA HIS A 97 -8.35 8.42 5.58
C HIS A 97 -7.05 7.99 6.24
N LEU A 98 -5.99 8.74 5.99
CA LEU A 98 -4.74 8.64 6.73
C LEU A 98 -4.71 9.75 7.79
N CYS A 99 -4.27 9.44 9.00
CA CYS A 99 -4.19 10.41 10.10
C CYS A 99 -2.79 10.38 10.70
N TRP A 100 -1.95 11.35 10.34
CA TRP A 100 -0.71 11.61 11.06
C TRP A 100 -0.95 12.67 12.12
N CYS A 101 -1.66 12.25 13.17
CA CYS A 101 -2.31 13.16 14.09
C CYS A 101 -1.69 13.04 15.48
N GLY A 102 -1.12 14.15 15.96
CA GLY A 102 -0.36 14.23 17.20
C GLY A 102 1.02 14.86 16.94
N HIS A 103 1.43 15.76 17.82
CA HIS A 103 2.67 16.49 17.65
C HIS A 103 3.92 15.60 17.82
N THR A 104 5.02 15.93 17.15
CA THR A 104 6.21 15.07 17.01
C THR A 104 7.46 15.56 17.76
N ASN A 105 7.33 16.56 18.64
CA ASN A 105 8.45 17.01 19.47
C ASN A 105 8.63 16.13 20.72
N ALA A 106 9.85 16.07 21.28
CA ALA A 106 10.19 15.18 22.39
C ALA A 106 9.31 15.33 23.65
N ASN A 107 8.58 16.43 23.80
CA ASN A 107 7.76 16.71 24.98
C ASN A 107 6.25 16.72 24.69
N LEU A 108 5.82 16.46 23.46
CA LEU A 108 4.43 16.60 23.03
C LEU A 108 3.81 17.94 23.50
N GLN A 109 4.56 19.05 23.37
CA GLN A 109 4.23 20.30 24.08
C GLN A 109 2.81 20.84 23.86
N ASN A 110 2.14 20.41 22.78
CA ASN A 110 0.80 20.84 22.39
C ASN A 110 -0.26 19.74 22.47
N ASP A 111 0.12 18.50 22.82
CA ASP A 111 -0.77 17.34 22.93
C ASP A 111 -0.49 16.56 24.22
N ASN A 112 -1.55 16.21 24.95
CA ASN A 112 -1.40 15.21 26.00
C ASN A 112 -1.36 13.82 25.33
N PRO A 113 -0.28 13.02 25.47
CA PRO A 113 -0.23 11.67 24.89
C PRO A 113 -1.44 10.80 25.25
N GLU A 114 -2.00 10.95 26.46
CA GLU A 114 -3.17 10.19 26.92
C GLU A 114 -4.47 10.55 26.15
N THR A 115 -4.52 11.70 25.47
CA THR A 115 -5.71 12.14 24.73
C THR A 115 -5.65 11.79 23.24
N ILE A 116 -4.48 11.44 22.69
CA ILE A 116 -4.31 11.18 21.26
C ILE A 116 -5.14 9.97 20.81
N LEU A 117 -4.99 8.81 21.48
CA LEU A 117 -5.71 7.60 21.09
C LEU A 117 -7.25 7.79 21.12
N PRO A 118 -7.86 8.30 22.21
CA PRO A 118 -9.31 8.54 22.23
C PRO A 118 -9.81 9.46 21.11
N VAL A 119 -9.06 10.51 20.79
CA VAL A 119 -9.39 11.44 19.71
C VAL A 119 -9.33 10.74 18.35
N VAL A 120 -8.25 10.02 18.07
CA VAL A 120 -8.08 9.28 16.80
C VAL A 120 -9.15 8.18 16.65
N GLN A 121 -9.50 7.48 17.72
CA GLN A 121 -10.61 6.51 17.72
C GLN A 121 -11.96 7.17 17.40
N SER A 122 -12.22 8.35 17.95
CA SER A 122 -13.46 9.09 17.67
C SER A 122 -13.55 9.61 16.23
N MET A 123 -12.41 9.89 15.57
CA MET A 123 -12.37 10.18 14.13
C MET A 123 -12.67 8.92 13.32
N ALA A 124 -12.01 7.81 13.65
CA ALA A 124 -12.20 6.53 12.95
C ALA A 124 -13.64 6.00 13.03
N ALA A 125 -14.32 6.23 14.16
CA ALA A 125 -15.71 5.80 14.36
C ALA A 125 -16.73 6.50 13.43
N GLN A 126 -16.36 7.61 12.80
CA GLN A 126 -17.23 8.36 11.87
C GLN A 126 -17.17 7.85 10.43
N VAL A 127 -16.25 6.93 10.12
CA VAL A 127 -16.05 6.36 8.78
C VAL A 127 -16.17 4.84 8.80
N PRO A 128 -16.38 4.17 7.65
CA PRO A 128 -16.39 2.71 7.62
C PRO A 128 -15.10 2.11 8.20
N SER A 129 -15.21 1.00 8.91
CA SER A 129 -14.12 0.42 9.73
C SER A 129 -12.83 0.10 8.95
N ASN A 130 -12.90 -0.09 7.63
CA ASN A 130 -11.73 -0.28 6.76
C ASN A 130 -11.36 0.98 5.95
N ARG A 131 -11.59 2.18 6.48
CA ARG A 131 -11.32 3.46 5.79
C ARG A 131 -10.48 4.43 6.59
N PHE A 132 -9.94 4.03 7.74
CA PHE A 132 -9.14 4.90 8.58
C PHE A 132 -7.86 4.20 9.02
N MET A 133 -6.71 4.84 8.78
CA MET A 133 -5.39 4.31 9.11
C MET A 133 -4.55 5.42 9.77
N PRO A 134 -4.37 5.40 11.10
CA PRO A 134 -3.46 6.32 11.76
C PRO A 134 -2.00 5.97 11.47
N ILE A 135 -1.16 7.00 11.42
CA ILE A 135 0.28 6.90 11.20
C ILE A 135 0.99 7.11 12.53
N GLY A 136 1.94 6.22 12.84
CA GLY A 136 2.78 6.35 14.02
C GLY A 136 3.59 7.64 14.04
N LEU A 137 3.66 8.27 15.20
CA LEU A 137 4.44 9.47 15.44
C LEU A 137 5.95 9.17 15.31
N THR A 138 6.69 10.11 14.74
CA THR A 138 8.16 10.06 14.69
C THR A 138 8.76 10.54 16.00
N ASN A 139 10.02 10.15 16.24
CA ASN A 139 10.86 10.71 17.29
C ASN A 139 12.10 11.33 16.66
N GLY A 140 12.60 12.42 17.25
CA GLY A 140 13.84 13.07 16.84
C GLY A 140 15.05 12.65 17.68
N PRO A 141 16.24 13.20 17.37
CA PRO A 141 17.46 13.04 18.17
C PRO A 141 17.34 13.55 19.61
N ASP A 142 16.36 14.40 19.90
CA ASP A 142 15.95 14.88 21.22
C ASP A 142 15.13 13.86 22.02
N ALA A 143 14.55 12.85 21.35
CA ALA A 143 13.84 11.72 21.95
C ALA A 143 14.45 10.36 21.53
N PRO A 144 15.73 10.08 21.85
CA PRO A 144 16.36 8.80 21.53
C PRO A 144 15.87 7.69 22.47
N SER A 145 16.11 6.44 22.09
CA SER A 145 15.77 5.26 22.90
C SER A 145 16.22 5.41 24.35
N GLY A 146 15.30 5.15 25.29
CA GLY A 146 15.52 5.30 26.73
C GLY A 146 15.20 6.68 27.29
N SER A 147 14.96 7.70 26.47
CA SER A 147 14.56 9.02 26.97
C SER A 147 13.07 9.07 27.37
N PRO A 148 12.65 10.03 28.21
CA PRO A 148 11.22 10.25 28.52
C PRO A 148 10.36 10.48 27.29
N GLY A 149 10.85 11.27 26.31
CA GLY A 149 10.14 11.51 25.05
C GLY A 149 9.95 10.25 24.23
N TYR A 150 10.95 9.37 24.19
CA TYR A 150 10.84 8.07 23.55
C TYR A 150 9.79 7.18 24.23
N GLN A 151 9.74 7.19 25.56
CA GLN A 151 8.72 6.45 26.29
C GLN A 151 7.31 6.96 25.99
N ALA A 152 7.11 8.29 25.97
CA ALA A 152 5.82 8.88 25.66
C ALA A 152 5.35 8.58 24.22
N ILE A 153 6.24 8.77 23.24
CA ILE A 153 5.91 8.66 21.81
C ILE A 153 5.90 7.19 21.36
N VAL A 154 7.06 6.53 21.46
CA VAL A 154 7.31 5.24 20.81
C VAL A 154 6.73 4.09 21.63
N LYS A 155 6.81 4.17 22.97
CA LYS A 155 6.30 3.12 23.87
C LYS A 155 4.90 3.37 24.41
N GLY A 156 4.44 4.63 24.38
CA GLY A 156 3.06 5.02 24.68
C GLY A 156 2.22 5.10 23.41
N VAL A 157 2.13 6.30 22.84
CA VAL A 157 1.18 6.62 21.75
C VAL A 157 1.25 5.64 20.59
N ASN A 158 2.44 5.30 20.09
CA ASN A 158 2.57 4.39 18.95
C ASN A 158 2.12 2.97 19.28
N VAL A 159 2.46 2.45 20.46
CA VAL A 159 2.00 1.12 20.92
C VAL A 159 0.49 1.11 21.08
N ASP A 160 -0.07 2.16 21.67
CA ASP A 160 -1.51 2.31 21.88
C ASP A 160 -2.28 2.34 20.55
N LEU A 161 -1.81 3.15 19.59
CA LEU A 161 -2.37 3.20 18.23
C LEU A 161 -2.22 1.86 17.51
N GLN A 162 -1.06 1.21 17.61
CA GLN A 162 -0.81 -0.09 17.00
C GLN A 162 -1.76 -1.17 17.55
N ASN A 163 -1.94 -1.21 18.87
CA ASN A 163 -2.83 -2.18 19.52
C ASN A 163 -4.30 -1.94 19.14
N ALA A 164 -4.72 -0.68 19.04
CA ALA A 164 -6.09 -0.31 18.71
C ALA A 164 -6.44 -0.57 17.23
N PHE A 165 -5.56 -0.22 16.29
CA PHE A 165 -5.84 -0.25 14.86
C PHE A 165 -5.28 -1.48 14.12
N LYS A 166 -4.36 -2.22 14.74
CA LYS A 166 -3.83 -3.50 14.24
C LYS A 166 -3.35 -3.41 12.79
N ALA A 167 -3.97 -4.15 11.87
CA ALA A 167 -3.62 -4.16 10.45
C ALA A 167 -3.85 -2.80 9.76
N LEU A 168 -4.65 -1.91 10.35
CA LEU A 168 -4.88 -0.55 9.88
C LEU A 168 -4.04 0.47 10.63
N TYR A 169 -2.93 0.07 11.26
CA TYR A 169 -1.95 1.00 11.79
C TYR A 169 -0.74 1.12 10.85
N ALA A 170 -0.39 2.35 10.49
CA ALA A 170 0.75 2.64 9.65
C ALA A 170 2.01 2.90 10.49
N GLU A 171 2.77 1.84 10.72
CA GLU A 171 4.09 1.88 11.35
C GLU A 171 5.16 2.44 10.38
N VAL A 172 5.06 3.74 10.08
CA VAL A 172 6.00 4.47 9.20
C VAL A 172 7.31 4.74 9.92
N ARG A 173 7.25 5.07 11.20
CA ARG A 173 8.43 5.41 12.01
C ARG A 173 9.44 4.27 12.05
N ARG A 174 9.04 3.05 12.40
CA ARG A 174 9.98 1.91 12.44
C ARG A 174 10.55 1.62 11.06
N TYR A 175 9.74 1.75 10.00
CA TYR A 175 10.17 1.53 8.63
C TYR A 175 11.24 2.53 8.18
N LEU A 176 11.12 3.82 8.57
CA LEU A 176 12.17 4.81 8.34
C LEU A 176 13.50 4.42 9.01
N VAL A 177 13.44 3.84 10.21
CA VAL A 177 14.62 3.38 10.96
C VAL A 177 15.28 2.15 10.32
N THR A 178 14.49 1.14 9.93
CA THR A 178 15.04 -0.16 9.46
C THR A 178 15.37 -0.19 7.98
N ASP A 179 14.52 0.41 7.16
CA ASP A 179 14.51 0.22 5.71
C ASP A 179 14.71 1.52 4.96
N GLY A 180 14.55 2.67 5.62
CA GLY A 180 14.46 3.95 4.94
C GLY A 180 15.66 4.29 4.06
N LEU A 181 16.89 4.08 4.54
CA LEU A 181 18.09 4.34 3.74
C LEU A 181 18.20 3.42 2.53
N ARG A 182 17.89 2.13 2.71
CA ARG A 182 17.88 1.13 1.64
C ARG A 182 16.86 1.49 0.57
N VAL A 183 15.65 1.87 0.98
CA VAL A 183 14.56 2.27 0.08
C VAL A 183 14.89 3.57 -0.65
N ALA A 184 15.57 4.51 0.03
CA ALA A 184 16.04 5.75 -0.57
C ALA A 184 17.29 5.59 -1.45
N GLY A 185 17.94 4.42 -1.48
CA GLY A 185 19.20 4.22 -2.19
C GLY A 185 20.38 5.00 -1.59
N ILE A 186 20.33 5.34 -0.30
CA ILE A 186 21.33 6.13 0.40
C ILE A 186 22.29 5.22 1.15
N THR A 187 23.59 5.45 0.98
CA THR A 187 24.62 4.79 1.80
C THR A 187 24.67 5.46 3.18
N ALA A 188 24.55 4.66 4.24
CA ALA A 188 24.49 5.17 5.60
C ALA A 188 25.77 5.92 6.03
N THR A 189 25.60 7.07 6.65
CA THR A 189 26.68 7.82 7.31
C THR A 189 26.91 7.33 8.74
N ALA A 190 27.99 7.78 9.38
CA ALA A 190 28.22 7.51 10.80
C ALA A 190 27.12 8.08 11.69
N GLU A 191 26.53 9.23 11.33
CA GLU A 191 25.42 9.83 12.07
C GLU A 191 24.12 9.05 11.88
N ASP A 192 23.86 8.51 10.68
CA ASP A 192 22.73 7.63 10.46
C ASP A 192 22.83 6.37 11.32
N ASN A 193 24.01 5.76 11.37
CA ASN A 193 24.24 4.57 12.19
C ASN A 193 24.03 4.84 13.70
N ARG A 194 24.44 6.03 14.18
CA ARG A 194 24.14 6.46 15.56
C ARG A 194 22.65 6.63 15.80
N ASN A 195 21.94 7.29 14.88
CA ASN A 195 20.50 7.47 14.98
C ASN A 195 19.76 6.13 14.96
N ILE A 196 20.12 5.22 14.05
CA ILE A 196 19.53 3.87 13.99
C ILE A 196 19.76 3.11 15.30
N ALA A 197 20.97 3.16 15.86
CA ALA A 197 21.28 2.53 17.14
C ALA A 197 20.49 3.15 18.31
N ALA A 198 20.21 4.45 18.25
CA ALA A 198 19.36 5.16 19.20
C ALA A 198 17.86 5.00 18.88
N ASP A 199 17.48 4.19 17.89
CA ASP A 199 16.12 4.05 17.39
C ASP A 199 15.50 5.42 17.07
N VAL A 200 16.20 6.20 16.24
CA VAL A 200 15.79 7.50 15.70
C VAL A 200 15.86 7.37 14.18
N PRO A 201 14.89 7.90 13.40
CA PRO A 201 15.01 7.93 11.95
C PRO A 201 16.35 8.53 11.50
N PRO A 202 17.03 7.93 10.51
CA PRO A 202 18.33 8.40 10.01
C PRO A 202 18.35 9.90 9.69
N ALA A 203 19.48 10.56 9.94
CA ALA A 203 19.63 11.99 9.65
C ALA A 203 19.48 12.28 8.15
N SER A 204 19.96 11.37 7.29
CA SER A 204 19.80 11.49 5.84
C SER A 204 18.36 11.40 5.33
N LEU A 205 17.39 11.04 6.18
CA LEU A 205 15.95 11.04 5.84
C LEU A 205 15.20 12.21 6.48
N ARG A 206 15.89 13.05 7.27
CA ARG A 206 15.29 14.17 8.00
C ARG A 206 15.84 15.50 7.50
N THR A 207 15.11 16.58 7.77
CA THR A 207 15.65 17.93 7.67
C THR A 207 16.55 18.17 8.87
N ILE A 208 17.65 18.89 8.66
CA ILE A 208 18.55 19.34 9.73
C ILE A 208 18.23 20.82 9.99
N GLU A 209 16.98 21.11 10.33
CA GLU A 209 16.56 22.45 10.70
C GLU A 209 16.77 22.66 12.21
N PRO A 210 17.45 23.74 12.64
CA PRO A 210 17.60 24.07 14.05
C PRO A 210 16.22 24.18 14.73
N GLY A 211 16.02 23.44 15.82
CA GLY A 211 14.78 23.44 16.59
C GLY A 211 13.70 22.47 16.10
N ASN A 212 13.91 21.78 14.97
CA ASN A 212 12.94 20.82 14.46
C ASN A 212 13.58 19.63 13.74
N PRO A 213 14.38 18.82 14.45
CA PRO A 213 15.16 17.77 13.81
C PRO A 213 14.31 16.58 13.36
N ALA A 214 13.04 16.47 13.73
CA ALA A 214 12.21 15.30 13.44
C ALA A 214 11.56 15.32 12.03
N HIS A 215 11.52 16.49 11.37
CA HIS A 215 10.85 16.62 10.07
C HIS A 215 11.56 15.85 8.97
N LEU A 216 10.79 15.32 8.03
CA LEU A 216 11.31 14.54 6.93
C LEU A 216 11.77 15.45 5.80
N ASN A 217 12.97 15.18 5.27
CA ASN A 217 13.40 15.75 4.00
C ASN A 217 12.72 15.03 2.83
N ASP A 218 13.12 15.35 1.61
CA ASP A 218 12.53 14.77 0.41
C ASP A 218 12.64 13.23 0.34
N ALA A 219 13.82 12.68 0.65
CA ALA A 219 14.05 11.23 0.68
C ALA A 219 13.17 10.55 1.73
N GLY A 220 13.09 11.11 2.95
CA GLY A 220 12.20 10.58 3.99
C GLY A 220 10.72 10.62 3.58
N ARG A 221 10.28 11.66 2.89
CA ARG A 221 8.90 11.79 2.36
C ARG A 221 8.61 10.73 1.30
N HIS A 222 9.55 10.46 0.40
CA HIS A 222 9.42 9.37 -0.59
C HIS A 222 9.34 7.99 0.08
N VAL A 223 10.18 7.72 1.07
CA VAL A 223 10.14 6.46 1.85
C VAL A 223 8.78 6.30 2.53
N THR A 224 8.27 7.38 3.15
CA THR A 224 6.95 7.37 3.80
C THR A 224 5.83 7.09 2.79
N ALA A 225 5.83 7.77 1.64
CA ALA A 225 4.83 7.53 0.59
C ALA A 225 4.91 6.08 0.06
N SER A 226 6.11 5.53 -0.12
CA SER A 226 6.30 4.12 -0.50
C SER A 226 5.71 3.17 0.53
N ARG A 227 5.96 3.40 1.82
CA ARG A 227 5.44 2.55 2.90
C ARG A 227 3.92 2.58 2.94
N LEU A 228 3.33 3.76 2.82
CA LEU A 228 1.88 3.93 2.84
C LEU A 228 1.23 3.33 1.59
N ASN A 229 1.88 3.38 0.42
CA ASN A 229 1.42 2.67 -0.77
C ASN A 229 1.29 1.16 -0.51
N ASP A 230 2.31 0.54 0.09
CA ASP A 230 2.30 -0.90 0.37
C ASP A 230 1.21 -1.26 1.38
N LEU A 231 1.05 -0.45 2.43
CA LEU A 231 0.04 -0.66 3.46
C LEU A 231 -1.39 -0.50 2.92
N ILE A 232 -1.64 0.52 2.10
CA ILE A 232 -2.96 0.76 1.47
C ILE A 232 -3.32 -0.40 0.52
N ARG A 233 -2.34 -0.91 -0.24
CA ARG A 233 -2.53 -2.09 -1.09
C ARG A 233 -2.77 -3.35 -0.27
N GLY A 234 -2.02 -3.54 0.82
CA GLY A 234 -2.20 -4.65 1.76
C GLY A 234 -3.53 -4.62 2.52
N ALA A 235 -4.08 -3.44 2.76
CA ALA A 235 -5.40 -3.23 3.35
C ALA A 235 -6.56 -3.41 2.35
N SER A 236 -6.26 -3.76 1.09
CA SER A 236 -7.23 -3.93 0.00
C SER A 236 -8.13 -2.70 -0.19
N TRP A 237 -7.57 -1.50 0.02
CA TRP A 237 -8.31 -0.26 -0.19
C TRP A 237 -8.58 -0.01 -1.67
N LEU A 238 -7.62 -0.34 -2.54
CA LEU A 238 -7.76 -0.15 -3.98
C LEU A 238 -8.37 -1.37 -4.65
N VAL A 239 -9.04 -1.17 -5.79
CA VAL A 239 -9.09 -2.24 -6.80
C VAL A 239 -7.66 -2.39 -7.29
N VAL A 240 -6.99 -3.44 -6.84
CA VAL A 240 -5.87 -3.96 -7.61
C VAL A 240 -6.50 -4.53 -8.87
N ASP A 241 -6.53 -3.74 -9.94
CA ASP A 241 -6.55 -4.33 -11.27
C ASP A 241 -5.29 -5.19 -11.32
N ALA A 242 -5.45 -6.49 -11.13
CA ALA A 242 -4.42 -7.50 -11.36
C ALA A 242 -4.14 -7.63 -12.88
N SER A 243 -4.19 -6.52 -13.62
CA SER A 243 -3.70 -6.48 -14.98
C SER A 243 -2.18 -6.53 -14.90
N LEU A 244 -1.63 -7.61 -15.46
CA LEU A 244 -0.20 -7.77 -15.59
C LEU A 244 0.37 -6.58 -16.38
N LEU A 245 1.57 -6.12 -16.01
CA LEU A 245 2.26 -5.01 -16.67
C LEU A 245 2.51 -5.36 -18.14
N ALA A 246 2.11 -4.47 -19.05
CA ALA A 246 2.28 -4.69 -20.49
C ALA A 246 3.75 -4.87 -20.86
N THR A 247 4.03 -5.83 -21.75
CA THR A 247 5.37 -6.09 -22.29
C THR A 247 5.40 -6.02 -23.81
N SER A 248 6.58 -5.76 -24.37
CA SER A 248 6.89 -5.89 -25.79
C SER A 248 7.98 -6.93 -25.97
N THR A 249 7.78 -7.87 -26.89
CA THR A 249 8.80 -8.85 -27.27
C THR A 249 9.33 -8.48 -28.65
N THR A 250 10.65 -8.39 -28.80
CA THR A 250 11.35 -8.30 -30.08
C THR A 250 12.20 -9.54 -30.30
N ALA A 251 12.42 -9.91 -31.55
CA ALA A 251 13.25 -11.06 -31.89
C ALA A 251 13.93 -10.91 -33.24
N GLN A 252 15.12 -11.49 -33.36
CA GLN A 252 15.90 -11.53 -34.60
C GLN A 252 16.72 -12.83 -34.69
N SER A 253 17.09 -13.22 -35.91
CA SER A 253 18.01 -14.33 -36.15
C SER A 253 19.46 -13.82 -36.17
N THR A 254 20.40 -14.65 -35.72
CA THR A 254 21.84 -14.35 -35.81
C THR A 254 22.34 -14.26 -37.25
N LEU A 255 21.61 -14.82 -38.22
CA LEU A 255 21.97 -14.77 -39.64
C LEU A 255 20.70 -14.87 -40.49
N ASN A 256 20.37 -13.79 -41.21
CA ASN A 256 19.20 -13.73 -42.09
C ASN A 256 19.44 -12.77 -43.27
N PRO A 257 19.51 -13.25 -44.53
CA PRO A 257 19.38 -14.64 -44.95
C PRO A 257 20.53 -15.54 -44.47
N SER A 258 20.31 -16.85 -44.36
CA SER A 258 21.34 -17.85 -44.04
C SER A 258 21.53 -18.85 -45.18
N PRO A 259 22.74 -19.30 -45.51
CA PRO A 259 22.91 -20.39 -46.48
C PRO A 259 22.39 -21.72 -45.94
N GLN A 260 22.01 -22.64 -46.83
CA GLN A 260 21.53 -23.97 -46.47
C GLN A 260 22.58 -24.71 -45.62
N GLY A 261 22.13 -25.36 -44.53
CA GLY A 261 22.99 -26.11 -43.62
C GLY A 261 23.71 -25.25 -42.56
N TYR A 262 23.64 -23.92 -42.62
CA TYR A 262 24.14 -23.05 -41.57
C TYR A 262 23.22 -23.06 -40.36
N GLY A 263 23.82 -23.06 -39.16
CA GLY A 263 23.08 -22.99 -37.92
C GLY A 263 22.77 -21.55 -37.52
N ILE A 264 21.51 -21.25 -37.22
CA ILE A 264 21.09 -19.95 -36.67
C ILE A 264 20.67 -20.08 -35.20
N ARG A 265 20.74 -18.97 -34.46
CA ARG A 265 20.03 -18.80 -33.19
C ARG A 265 19.06 -17.64 -33.31
N ILE A 266 17.95 -17.73 -32.59
CA ILE A 266 17.01 -16.62 -32.43
C ILE A 266 17.38 -15.92 -31.12
N GLN A 267 17.59 -14.61 -31.19
CA GLN A 267 17.82 -13.73 -30.05
C GLN A 267 16.54 -12.95 -29.80
N THR A 268 16.15 -12.82 -28.53
CA THR A 268 14.93 -12.11 -28.15
C THR A 268 15.17 -11.19 -26.95
N GLU A 269 14.46 -10.07 -26.94
CA GLU A 269 14.40 -9.13 -25.85
C GLU A 269 12.92 -8.87 -25.49
N VAL A 270 12.62 -8.91 -24.20
CA VAL A 270 11.31 -8.63 -23.61
C VAL A 270 11.45 -7.40 -22.73
N THR A 271 10.75 -6.34 -23.11
CA THR A 271 10.79 -5.06 -22.41
C THR A 271 9.46 -4.78 -21.72
N ASN A 272 9.54 -4.15 -20.55
CA ASN A 272 8.39 -3.61 -19.86
C ASN A 272 8.01 -2.27 -20.52
N VAL A 273 6.80 -2.19 -21.07
CA VAL A 273 6.28 -0.98 -21.74
C VAL A 273 5.14 -0.32 -20.95
N SER A 274 4.91 -0.75 -19.71
CA SER A 274 3.80 -0.25 -18.88
C SER A 274 4.07 1.11 -18.24
N GLY A 275 5.28 1.67 -18.41
CA GLY A 275 5.72 2.90 -17.74
C GLY A 275 5.97 2.76 -16.23
N ARG A 276 5.89 1.54 -15.67
CA ARG A 276 6.19 1.26 -14.25
C ARG A 276 7.55 0.56 -14.13
N PRO A 277 8.30 0.70 -13.02
CA PRO A 277 9.58 0.02 -12.84
C PRO A 277 9.44 -1.52 -12.84
N GLY A 278 10.47 -2.20 -13.33
CA GLY A 278 10.61 -3.66 -13.26
C GLY A 278 11.08 -4.28 -14.58
N VAL A 279 11.79 -5.41 -14.49
CA VAL A 279 12.33 -6.15 -15.63
C VAL A 279 11.57 -7.46 -15.78
N PRO A 280 11.04 -7.80 -16.99
CA PRO A 280 10.34 -9.07 -17.21
C PRO A 280 11.21 -10.30 -16.89
N THR A 281 10.62 -11.27 -16.19
CA THR A 281 11.24 -12.55 -15.82
C THR A 281 10.49 -13.73 -16.45
N GLY A 282 10.70 -14.98 -16.04
CA GLY A 282 10.00 -16.11 -16.63
C GLY A 282 10.66 -16.66 -17.91
N THR A 283 9.87 -17.19 -18.83
CA THR A 283 10.38 -17.96 -19.98
C THR A 283 9.87 -17.48 -21.33
N VAL A 284 10.67 -17.71 -22.36
CA VAL A 284 10.28 -17.58 -23.76
C VAL A 284 10.28 -18.94 -24.47
N ARG A 285 9.41 -19.10 -25.46
CA ARG A 285 9.33 -20.28 -26.34
C ARG A 285 9.52 -19.84 -27.79
N PHE A 286 10.29 -20.63 -28.53
CA PHE A 286 10.59 -20.37 -29.94
C PHE A 286 9.87 -21.38 -30.83
N GLN A 287 9.36 -20.91 -31.96
CA GLN A 287 8.80 -21.75 -33.01
C GLN A 287 9.37 -21.36 -34.38
N VAL A 288 9.58 -22.37 -35.21
CA VAL A 288 9.84 -22.25 -36.65
C VAL A 288 8.69 -22.97 -37.35
N ASP A 289 7.95 -22.29 -38.22
CA ASP A 289 6.82 -22.85 -38.96
C ASP A 289 5.83 -23.60 -38.06
N ARG A 290 5.51 -22.98 -36.92
CA ARG A 290 4.64 -23.54 -35.86
C ARG A 290 5.19 -24.76 -35.12
N ARG A 291 6.42 -25.20 -35.42
CA ARG A 291 7.11 -26.28 -34.68
C ARG A 291 8.00 -25.70 -33.61
N VAL A 292 7.89 -26.24 -32.39
CA VAL A 292 8.68 -25.79 -31.23
C VAL A 292 10.16 -26.09 -31.44
N VAL A 293 11.02 -25.11 -31.12
CA VAL A 293 12.48 -25.24 -31.12
C VAL A 293 12.97 -25.36 -29.69
N GLY A 294 13.52 -26.53 -29.34
CA GLY A 294 14.09 -26.78 -28.02
C GLY A 294 13.05 -26.73 -26.88
N THR A 295 13.52 -26.44 -25.67
CA THR A 295 12.69 -26.23 -24.47
C THR A 295 12.50 -24.73 -24.21
N PRO A 296 11.51 -24.32 -23.38
CA PRO A 296 11.41 -22.94 -22.92
C PRO A 296 12.73 -22.43 -22.33
N VAL A 297 13.11 -21.19 -22.65
CA VAL A 297 14.36 -20.57 -22.22
C VAL A 297 14.05 -19.49 -21.19
N VAL A 298 14.74 -19.54 -20.05
CA VAL A 298 14.58 -18.54 -18.98
C VAL A 298 15.19 -17.21 -19.41
N LEU A 299 14.47 -16.11 -19.18
CA LEU A 299 14.97 -14.76 -19.41
C LEU A 299 16.08 -14.42 -18.41
N LYS A 300 17.13 -13.77 -18.90
CA LYS A 300 18.17 -13.13 -18.09
C LYS A 300 18.21 -11.66 -18.48
N ASN A 301 17.81 -10.79 -17.56
CA ASN A 301 17.70 -9.34 -17.79
C ASN A 301 16.85 -9.00 -19.04
N GLY A 302 15.67 -9.61 -19.16
CA GLY A 302 14.79 -9.43 -20.31
C GLY A 302 15.26 -10.11 -21.61
N GLN A 303 16.38 -10.84 -21.63
CA GLN A 303 16.92 -11.44 -22.85
C GLN A 303 16.96 -12.98 -22.81
N ALA A 304 16.83 -13.60 -23.98
CA ALA A 304 17.02 -15.04 -24.16
C ALA A 304 17.53 -15.38 -25.58
N SER A 305 18.14 -16.57 -25.72
CA SER A 305 18.57 -17.10 -27.01
C SER A 305 18.14 -18.55 -27.18
N SER A 306 17.67 -18.90 -28.38
CA SER A 306 17.21 -20.25 -28.70
C SER A 306 18.35 -21.27 -28.72
N ALA A 307 17.98 -22.56 -28.70
CA ALA A 307 18.86 -23.62 -29.18
C ALA A 307 19.23 -23.39 -30.67
N LEU A 308 20.33 -24.03 -31.10
CA LEU A 308 20.83 -23.91 -32.47
C LEU A 308 19.88 -24.61 -33.46
N VAL A 309 19.46 -23.89 -34.51
CA VAL A 309 18.57 -24.40 -35.56
C VAL A 309 19.39 -24.66 -36.83
N LYS A 310 19.50 -25.91 -37.28
CA LYS A 310 20.39 -26.34 -38.40
C LYS A 310 19.67 -27.03 -39.57
N THR A 311 18.35 -27.15 -39.51
CA THR A 311 17.56 -28.04 -40.39
C THR A 311 16.56 -27.29 -41.25
N LEU A 312 16.78 -25.99 -41.48
CA LEU A 312 15.91 -25.20 -42.35
C LEU A 312 16.21 -25.52 -43.81
N SER A 313 15.19 -25.85 -44.58
CA SER A 313 15.27 -26.01 -46.03
C SER A 313 15.46 -24.66 -46.72
N VAL A 314 15.91 -24.65 -47.98
CA VAL A 314 15.90 -23.42 -48.79
C VAL A 314 14.47 -22.86 -48.87
N GLY A 315 14.30 -21.56 -48.63
CA GLY A 315 12.99 -20.90 -48.62
C GLY A 315 12.80 -19.93 -47.47
N SER A 316 11.55 -19.51 -47.26
CA SER A 316 11.14 -18.61 -46.18
C SER A 316 10.48 -19.39 -45.05
N HIS A 317 10.94 -19.13 -43.82
CA HIS A 317 10.45 -19.74 -42.59
C HIS A 317 9.89 -18.67 -41.66
N THR A 318 8.71 -18.92 -41.10
CA THR A 318 8.11 -18.01 -40.12
C THR A 318 8.62 -18.37 -38.74
N ILE A 319 9.28 -17.40 -38.09
CA ILE A 319 9.75 -17.53 -36.72
C ILE A 319 8.77 -16.81 -35.80
N THR A 320 8.32 -17.49 -34.75
CA THR A 320 7.49 -16.88 -33.70
C THR A 320 8.13 -17.10 -32.33
N VAL A 321 8.21 -16.03 -31.55
CA VAL A 321 8.69 -16.06 -30.17
C VAL A 321 7.54 -15.68 -29.25
N TYR A 322 7.29 -16.51 -28.24
CA TYR A 322 6.26 -16.30 -27.24
C TYR A 322 6.91 -16.02 -25.90
N TYR A 323 6.60 -14.88 -25.29
CA TYR A 323 6.83 -14.65 -23.87
C TYR A 323 5.60 -15.08 -23.08
N ASP A 324 5.78 -16.03 -22.15
CA ASP A 324 4.67 -16.65 -21.40
C ASP A 324 4.16 -15.81 -20.23
N GLY A 325 4.74 -14.63 -20.02
CA GLY A 325 4.43 -13.78 -18.87
C GLY A 325 5.02 -14.34 -17.58
N ASP A 326 4.78 -13.62 -16.50
CA ASP A 326 5.05 -14.06 -15.13
C ASP A 326 3.96 -13.52 -14.17
N ALA A 327 4.21 -13.56 -12.86
CA ALA A 327 3.26 -13.08 -11.86
C ALA A 327 2.99 -11.56 -11.93
N GLN A 328 3.84 -10.79 -12.62
CA GLN A 328 3.80 -9.33 -12.71
C GLN A 328 3.65 -8.82 -14.15
N PHE A 329 4.14 -9.55 -15.15
CA PHE A 329 4.27 -9.11 -16.53
C PHE A 329 3.40 -9.92 -17.50
N ALA A 330 2.70 -9.20 -18.38
CA ALA A 330 1.77 -9.76 -19.34
C ALA A 330 2.52 -10.50 -20.45
N LYS A 331 1.84 -11.48 -21.05
CA LYS A 331 2.32 -12.20 -22.24
C LYS A 331 2.50 -11.25 -23.41
N SER A 332 3.52 -11.50 -24.24
CA SER A 332 3.71 -10.82 -25.53
C SER A 332 4.37 -11.75 -26.54
N THR A 333 4.36 -11.36 -27.82
CA THR A 333 4.85 -12.21 -28.92
C THR A 333 5.58 -11.39 -29.97
N ALA A 334 6.61 -11.97 -30.58
CA ALA A 334 7.28 -11.44 -31.77
C ALA A 334 7.18 -12.43 -32.93
N THR A 335 7.11 -11.93 -34.17
CA THR A 335 7.18 -12.76 -35.38
C THR A 335 8.05 -12.09 -36.44
N PHE A 336 8.89 -12.87 -37.12
CA PHE A 336 9.69 -12.42 -38.27
C PHE A 336 9.94 -13.55 -39.26
N THR A 337 10.39 -13.22 -40.47
CA THR A 337 10.70 -14.20 -41.53
C THR A 337 12.20 -14.46 -41.59
N GLN A 338 12.60 -15.73 -41.49
CA GLN A 338 13.95 -16.20 -41.79
C GLN A 338 14.00 -16.67 -43.24
N VAL A 339 14.98 -16.19 -44.01
CA VAL A 339 15.24 -16.66 -45.39
C VAL A 339 16.45 -17.58 -45.41
N VAL A 340 16.34 -18.71 -46.10
CA VAL A 340 17.43 -19.65 -46.35
C VAL A 340 17.73 -19.68 -47.84
N THR A 341 18.99 -19.42 -48.20
CA THR A 341 19.49 -19.44 -49.58
C THR A 341 20.21 -20.75 -49.88
N GLY A 342 20.18 -21.19 -51.15
CA GLY A 342 20.94 -22.35 -51.63
C GLY A 342 22.42 -22.08 -51.76
#